data_AF-A0A918DN47-F1
#
_entry.id   AF-A0A918DN47-F1
#
_cell.length_a   1.000
_cell.length_b   1.000
_cell.length_c   1.000
_cell.angle_alpha   90.00
_cell.angle_beta   90.00
_cell.angle_gamma   90.00
#
_symmetry.space_group_name_H-M   'P 1'
#
loop_
_entity.id
_entity.type
_entity.pdbx_description
1 polymer ?
#
loop_
_entity_poly.entity_id
_entity_poly.type
_entity_poly.pdbx_seq_one_letter_code
_entity_poly.pdbx_strand_id
1 'polypeptide(L)'
;MGGPGRALARVSRRAAALLNGRGQAAPETTKISRGDLALRAVTTGDMPRVEFARYDPFHLVLAEPSGARVFSWDGVRLGVAGLAEGTSMVVNTGVDPSSERVAGFLPRFESSSDWRELLAGDPSDDPGALLVRHELPDGRVFASLSVMTVELDPGGVTYDFTDLTADPDR
;
A
#
# COMPACT_ATOMS: atom_id res chain seq x y z
N MET A 1 -7.83 -9.60 -11.25
CA MET A 1 -7.48 -8.85 -10.01
C MET A 1 -5.97 -8.63 -10.01
N GLY A 2 -5.53 -7.37 -10.17
CA GLY A 2 -4.11 -7.02 -10.11
C GLY A 2 -3.66 -6.77 -8.68
N GLY A 3 -2.48 -7.27 -8.31
CA GLY A 3 -1.87 -7.00 -7.01
C GLY A 3 -1.46 -5.52 -6.86
N PRO A 4 -1.15 -5.08 -5.63
CA PRO A 4 -0.62 -3.73 -5.39
C PRO A 4 0.72 -3.53 -6.13
N GLY A 5 0.85 -2.41 -6.83
CA GLY A 5 2.09 -2.03 -7.55
C GLY A 5 3.04 -1.24 -6.64
N ARG A 6 4.35 -1.43 -6.79
CA ARG A 6 5.40 -0.71 -6.03
C ARG A 6 6.50 -0.24 -6.99
N ALA A 7 7.06 0.95 -6.74
CA ALA A 7 8.15 1.51 -7.55
C ALA A 7 9.13 2.33 -6.71
N LEU A 8 10.41 2.31 -7.09
CA LEU A 8 11.51 2.97 -6.38
C LEU A 8 12.37 3.76 -7.37
N ALA A 9 12.73 5.00 -7.03
CA ALA A 9 13.66 5.81 -7.81
C ALA A 9 14.86 6.24 -6.94
N ARG A 10 16.02 5.64 -7.20
CA ARG A 10 17.27 5.88 -6.45
C ARG A 10 17.84 7.28 -6.67
N VAL A 11 17.82 7.79 -7.90
CA VAL A 11 18.38 9.11 -8.25
C VAL A 11 17.59 10.23 -7.58
N SER A 12 16.26 10.11 -7.57
CA SER A 12 15.35 11.10 -7.01
C SER A 12 15.01 10.86 -5.54
N ARG A 13 15.53 9.79 -4.93
CA ARG A 13 15.28 9.38 -3.53
C ARG A 13 13.80 9.31 -3.17
N ARG A 14 13.02 8.68 -4.04
CA ARG A 14 11.57 8.56 -3.89
C ARG A 14 11.15 7.10 -3.86
N ALA A 15 10.11 6.84 -3.10
CA ALA A 15 9.39 5.58 -3.12
C ALA A 15 7.91 5.84 -3.38
N ALA A 16 7.30 4.96 -4.19
CA ALA A 16 5.86 4.98 -4.40
C ALA A 16 5.26 3.59 -4.24
N ALA A 17 4.10 3.52 -3.60
CA ALA A 17 3.32 2.30 -3.44
C ALA A 17 1.85 2.58 -3.77
N LEU A 18 1.22 1.65 -4.47
CA LEU A 18 -0.19 1.73 -4.82
C LEU A 18 -0.98 0.61 -4.15
N LEU A 19 -1.99 1.00 -3.38
CA LEU A 19 -2.92 0.12 -2.70
C LEU A 19 -4.29 0.15 -3.39
N ASN A 20 -4.97 -0.98 -3.38
CA ASN A 20 -6.37 -1.04 -3.79
C ASN A 20 -7.23 -0.22 -2.81
N GLY A 21 -8.04 0.69 -3.33
CA GLY A 21 -8.98 1.48 -2.54
C GLY A 21 -10.39 0.92 -2.60
N ARG A 22 -11.27 1.45 -1.75
CA ARG A 22 -12.72 1.23 -1.84
C ARG A 22 -13.40 2.43 -2.50
N GLY A 23 -14.50 2.20 -3.20
CA GLY A 23 -15.26 3.27 -3.86
C GLY A 23 -16.00 2.79 -5.11
N GLN A 24 -16.32 3.73 -5.99
CA GLN A 24 -17.00 3.45 -7.25
C GLN A 24 -16.03 2.88 -8.28
N ALA A 25 -16.29 1.65 -8.73
CA ALA A 25 -15.49 1.00 -9.77
C ALA A 25 -15.60 1.76 -11.11
N ALA A 26 -14.51 1.76 -11.88
CA ALA A 26 -14.54 2.29 -13.24
C ALA A 26 -15.41 1.40 -14.14
N PRO A 27 -16.08 1.95 -15.17
CA PRO A 27 -16.86 1.16 -16.12
C PRO A 27 -15.98 0.11 -16.81
N GLU A 28 -16.40 -1.15 -16.82
CA GLU A 28 -15.62 -2.27 -17.39
C GLU A 28 -15.25 -2.06 -18.86
N THR A 29 -16.03 -1.27 -19.60
CA THR A 29 -15.78 -0.94 -21.01
C THR A 29 -14.62 0.04 -21.22
N THR A 30 -14.26 0.84 -20.22
CA THR A 30 -13.23 1.89 -20.33
C THR A 30 -12.07 1.71 -19.35
N LYS A 31 -12.26 0.84 -18.35
CA LYS A 31 -11.34 0.57 -17.25
C LYS A 31 -9.96 0.12 -17.73
N ILE A 32 -8.92 0.63 -17.05
CA ILE A 32 -7.52 0.29 -17.29
C ILE A 32 -6.79 -0.08 -16.00
N SER A 33 -5.64 -0.74 -16.17
CA SER A 33 -4.76 -1.10 -15.06
C SER A 33 -4.13 0.12 -14.41
N ARG A 34 -3.96 0.06 -13.08
CA ARG A 34 -3.27 1.06 -12.25
C ARG A 34 -1.74 0.81 -12.15
N GLY A 35 -1.24 -0.23 -12.82
CA GLY A 35 0.09 -0.79 -12.58
C GLY A 35 1.26 0.15 -12.87
N ASP A 36 1.09 1.16 -13.73
CA ASP A 36 2.12 2.14 -14.07
C ASP A 36 2.12 3.39 -13.18
N LEU A 37 1.06 3.60 -12.39
CA LEU A 37 0.85 4.85 -11.65
C LEU A 37 1.95 5.09 -10.61
N ALA A 38 2.35 4.06 -9.87
CA ALA A 38 3.45 4.17 -8.91
C ALA A 38 4.78 4.53 -9.60
N LEU A 39 5.08 3.91 -10.74
CA LEU A 39 6.31 4.19 -11.50
C LEU A 39 6.34 5.62 -12.05
N ARG A 40 5.19 6.10 -12.53
CA ARG A 40 5.08 7.47 -13.02
C ARG A 40 5.19 8.46 -11.87
N ALA A 41 4.51 8.21 -10.76
CA ALA A 41 4.53 9.07 -9.58
C ALA A 41 5.92 9.21 -8.97
N VAL A 42 6.68 8.10 -8.86
CA VAL A 42 8.04 8.14 -8.32
C VAL A 42 8.99 8.93 -9.23
N THR A 43 8.73 8.91 -10.55
CA THR A 43 9.51 9.67 -11.55
C THR A 43 9.20 11.16 -11.47
N THR A 44 7.92 11.53 -11.45
CA THR A 44 7.49 12.94 -11.46
C THR A 44 7.56 13.60 -10.08
N GLY A 45 7.53 12.81 -8.99
CA GLY A 45 7.40 13.34 -7.62
C GLY A 45 5.99 13.87 -7.31
N ASP A 46 5.00 13.47 -8.10
CA ASP A 46 3.60 13.91 -7.92
C ASP A 46 2.63 12.95 -8.61
N MET A 47 1.33 13.07 -8.32
CA MET A 47 0.31 12.26 -8.98
C MET A 47 0.33 12.47 -10.51
N PRO A 48 0.47 11.40 -11.31
CA PRO A 48 0.44 11.50 -12.76
C PRO A 48 -0.85 12.14 -13.26
N ARG A 49 -0.75 13.06 -14.23
CA ARG A 49 -1.91 13.62 -14.93
C ARG A 49 -2.52 12.53 -15.80
N VAL A 50 -3.70 12.05 -15.40
CA VAL A 50 -4.42 10.95 -16.06
C VAL A 50 -5.93 11.19 -16.00
N GLU A 51 -6.67 10.41 -16.78
CA GLU A 51 -8.13 10.37 -16.69
C GLU A 51 -8.56 9.40 -15.58
N PHE A 52 -8.73 9.92 -14.36
CA PHE A 52 -9.00 9.12 -13.16
C PHE A 52 -10.24 8.22 -13.27
N ALA A 53 -11.28 8.65 -14.01
CA ALA A 53 -12.52 7.89 -14.22
C ALA A 53 -12.30 6.51 -14.89
N ARG A 54 -11.14 6.26 -15.48
CA ARG A 54 -10.77 4.97 -16.08
C ARG A 54 -10.09 4.01 -15.10
N TYR A 55 -9.85 4.42 -13.87
CA TYR A 55 -9.20 3.58 -12.86
C TYR A 55 -10.19 3.22 -11.75
N ASP A 56 -10.12 1.97 -11.29
CA ASP A 56 -10.72 1.58 -10.01
C ASP A 56 -10.16 2.41 -8.85
N PRO A 57 -10.88 2.54 -7.73
CA PRO A 57 -10.41 3.24 -6.54
C PRO A 57 -9.03 2.77 -6.07
N PHE A 58 -8.19 3.70 -5.59
CA PHE A 58 -6.83 3.42 -5.14
C PHE A 58 -6.32 4.43 -4.12
N HIS A 59 -5.26 4.04 -3.41
CA HIS A 59 -4.41 4.93 -2.63
C HIS A 59 -2.98 4.85 -3.14
N LEU A 60 -2.41 5.97 -3.57
CA LEU A 60 -1.01 6.08 -3.96
C LEU A 60 -0.25 6.80 -2.85
N VAL A 61 0.67 6.09 -2.21
CA VAL A 61 1.63 6.66 -1.27
C VAL A 61 2.85 7.11 -2.07
N LEU A 62 3.29 8.34 -1.86
CA LEU A 62 4.53 8.88 -2.39
C LEU A 62 5.37 9.43 -1.23
N ALA A 63 6.56 8.89 -1.07
CA ALA A 63 7.51 9.27 -0.02
C ALA A 63 8.79 9.84 -0.61
N GLU A 64 9.29 10.88 0.04
CA GLU A 64 10.54 11.59 -0.24
C GLU A 64 11.19 12.00 1.10
N PRO A 65 12.46 12.42 1.13
CA PRO A 65 13.13 12.74 2.39
C PRO A 65 12.47 13.88 3.18
N SER A 66 11.68 14.75 2.53
CA SER A 66 10.94 15.82 3.19
C SER A 66 9.57 15.40 3.73
N GLY A 67 9.15 14.15 3.53
CA GLY A 67 7.89 13.62 4.04
C GLY A 67 7.16 12.69 3.07
N ALA A 68 5.94 12.31 3.42
CA ALA A 68 5.10 11.44 2.61
C ALA A 68 3.70 12.01 2.40
N ARG A 69 3.10 11.67 1.26
CA ARG A 69 1.74 12.05 0.89
C ARG A 69 0.97 10.84 0.39
N VAL A 70 -0.34 10.85 0.60
CA VAL A 70 -1.28 9.87 0.05
C VAL A 70 -2.26 10.56 -0.88
N PHE A 71 -2.35 10.05 -2.10
CA PHE A 71 -3.38 10.40 -3.08
C PHE A 71 -4.44 9.33 -3.07
N SER A 72 -5.70 9.70 -2.80
CA SER A 72 -6.81 8.77 -2.66
C SER A 72 -7.86 9.05 -3.72
N TRP A 73 -8.11 8.09 -4.60
CA TRP A 73 -9.18 8.14 -5.60
C TRP A 73 -10.29 7.17 -5.19
N ASP A 74 -11.50 7.69 -4.97
CA ASP A 74 -12.67 6.91 -4.57
C ASP A 74 -13.58 6.52 -5.75
N GLY A 75 -13.16 6.80 -6.99
CA GLY A 75 -13.99 6.64 -8.19
C GLY A 75 -14.75 7.90 -8.62
N VAL A 76 -14.77 8.94 -7.79
CA VAL A 76 -15.48 10.19 -8.03
C VAL A 76 -14.59 11.41 -7.78
N ARG A 77 -13.78 11.40 -6.73
CA ARG A 77 -12.92 12.52 -6.30
C ARG A 77 -11.52 12.03 -5.94
N LEU A 78 -10.53 12.85 -6.29
CA LEU A 78 -9.15 12.69 -5.86
C LEU A 78 -8.92 13.57 -4.63
N GLY A 79 -8.59 12.94 -3.51
CA GLY A 79 -8.12 13.60 -2.29
C GLY A 79 -6.60 13.48 -2.16
N VAL A 80 -5.99 14.44 -1.46
CA VAL A 80 -4.56 14.42 -1.12
C VAL A 80 -4.40 14.75 0.35
N ALA A 81 -3.61 13.95 1.06
CA ALA A 81 -3.27 14.19 2.47
C ALA A 81 -1.77 14.00 2.68
N GLY A 82 -1.15 14.84 3.51
CA GLY A 82 0.18 14.58 4.05
C GLY A 82 0.10 13.52 5.15
N LEU A 83 1.11 12.65 5.22
CA LEU A 83 1.31 11.78 6.36
C LEU A 83 2.12 12.55 7.41
N ALA A 84 1.64 12.50 8.66
CA ALA A 84 2.33 13.15 9.77
C ALA A 84 3.68 12.49 10.04
N GLU A 85 4.58 13.25 10.66
CA GLU A 85 5.80 12.68 11.25
C GLU A 85 5.43 11.61 12.29
N GLY A 86 6.23 10.53 12.33
CA GLY A 86 5.93 9.33 13.12
C GLY A 86 5.41 8.18 12.26
N THR A 87 4.62 7.30 12.87
CA THR A 87 4.09 6.11 12.20
C THR A 87 2.72 6.41 11.61
N SER A 88 2.56 6.14 10.31
CA SER A 88 1.27 6.22 9.62
C SER A 88 0.95 4.88 8.98
N MET A 89 -0.31 4.48 9.03
CA MET A 89 -0.78 3.24 8.43
C MET A 89 -1.84 3.53 7.37
N VAL A 90 -1.58 3.04 6.15
CA VAL A 90 -2.48 3.19 5.00
C VAL A 90 -2.98 1.81 4.61
N VAL A 91 -4.29 1.62 4.61
CA VAL A 91 -4.94 0.35 4.27
C VAL A 91 -5.91 0.57 3.10
N ASN A 92 -6.72 -0.44 2.77
CA ASN A 92 -7.65 -0.36 1.64
C ASN A 92 -8.77 0.67 1.79
N THR A 93 -9.02 1.16 3.02
CA THR A 93 -9.92 2.28 3.31
C THR A 93 -9.19 3.63 3.33
N GLY A 94 -7.87 3.64 3.08
CA GLY A 94 -7.03 4.83 3.09
C GLY A 94 -6.34 5.06 4.43
N VAL A 95 -6.14 6.33 4.78
CA VAL A 95 -5.71 6.78 6.12
C VAL A 95 -6.96 6.84 6.99
N ASP A 96 -7.33 5.69 7.55
CA ASP A 96 -8.60 5.50 8.24
C ASP A 96 -8.37 4.89 9.63
N PRO A 97 -8.40 5.70 10.70
CA PRO A 97 -8.19 5.21 12.06
C PRO A 97 -9.32 4.29 12.56
N SER A 98 -10.47 4.26 11.89
CA SER A 98 -11.59 3.40 12.25
C SER A 98 -11.48 1.98 11.70
N SER A 99 -10.52 1.73 10.80
CA SER A 99 -10.24 0.39 10.30
C SER A 99 -9.80 -0.51 11.46
N GLU A 100 -10.45 -1.67 11.61
CA GLU A 100 -10.11 -2.67 12.64
C GLU A 100 -8.61 -3.04 12.62
N ARG A 101 -8.03 -3.15 11.42
CA ARG A 101 -6.61 -3.41 11.23
C ARG A 101 -5.75 -2.27 11.75
N VAL A 102 -6.12 -1.02 11.46
CA VAL A 102 -5.38 0.17 11.92
C VAL A 102 -5.50 0.28 13.45
N ALA A 103 -6.70 0.14 14.00
CA ALA A 103 -6.93 0.16 15.45
C ALA A 103 -6.12 -0.93 16.19
N GLY A 104 -6.00 -2.13 15.61
CA GLY A 104 -5.26 -3.24 16.20
C GLY A 104 -3.73 -3.14 16.09
N PHE A 105 -3.22 -2.56 15.00
CA PHE A 105 -1.78 -2.64 14.67
C PHE A 105 -1.03 -1.31 14.71
N LEU A 106 -1.67 -0.15 14.50
CA LEU A 106 -0.96 1.13 14.53
C LEU A 106 -0.25 1.37 15.88
N PRO A 107 -0.91 1.18 17.05
CA PRO A 107 -0.22 1.34 18.34
C PRO A 107 0.95 0.36 18.52
N ARG A 108 0.86 -0.83 17.92
CA ARG A 108 1.93 -1.84 17.98
C ARG A 108 3.13 -1.39 17.16
N PHE A 109 2.91 -0.89 15.94
CA PHE A 109 3.96 -0.31 15.12
C PHE A 109 4.62 0.91 15.79
N GLU A 110 3.84 1.77 16.44
CA GLU A 110 4.37 2.92 17.19
C GLU A 110 5.24 2.50 18.38
N SER A 111 4.87 1.43 19.08
CA SER A 111 5.60 0.94 20.26
C SER A 111 6.77 0.00 19.96
N SER A 112 6.88 -0.49 18.71
CA SER A 112 7.81 -1.56 18.37
C SER A 112 9.22 -1.02 18.07
N SER A 113 10.22 -1.61 18.72
CA SER A 113 11.63 -1.41 18.38
C SER A 113 12.08 -2.23 17.16
N ASP A 114 11.39 -3.34 16.89
CA ASP A 114 11.57 -4.16 15.70
C ASP A 114 10.21 -4.63 15.17
N TRP A 115 9.62 -3.81 14.30
CA TRP A 115 8.29 -4.08 13.75
C TRP A 115 8.23 -5.36 12.92
N ARG A 116 9.37 -5.92 12.50
CA ARG A 116 9.41 -7.20 11.75
C ARG A 116 8.86 -8.35 12.58
N GLU A 117 8.95 -8.29 13.91
CA GLU A 117 8.32 -9.28 14.79
C GLU A 117 6.80 -9.34 14.62
N LEU A 118 6.16 -8.23 14.26
CA LEU A 118 4.71 -8.19 13.98
C LEU A 118 4.35 -9.01 12.72
N LEU A 119 5.31 -9.23 11.82
CA LEU A 119 5.17 -10.08 10.66
C LEU A 119 5.33 -11.57 10.97
N ALA A 120 5.66 -11.95 12.22
CA ALA A 120 5.74 -13.33 12.66
C ALA A 120 4.38 -13.92 13.10
N GLY A 121 3.30 -13.12 13.12
CA GLY A 121 1.95 -13.60 13.44
C GLY A 121 1.30 -14.45 12.35
N ASP A 122 0.32 -15.27 12.70
CA ASP A 122 -0.33 -16.18 11.74
C ASP A 122 -1.22 -15.41 10.73
N PRO A 123 -1.20 -15.78 9.44
CA PRO A 123 -2.14 -15.26 8.47
C PRO A 123 -3.59 -15.63 8.84
N SER A 124 -4.52 -14.69 8.66
CA SER A 124 -5.92 -14.87 9.02
C SER A 124 -6.86 -14.22 7.99
N ASP A 125 -8.11 -14.67 7.95
CA ASP A 125 -9.18 -14.05 7.16
C ASP A 125 -9.96 -12.97 7.94
N ASP A 126 -9.61 -12.73 9.20
CA ASP A 126 -10.16 -11.65 10.01
C ASP A 126 -9.93 -10.28 9.31
N PRO A 127 -10.96 -9.42 9.17
CA PRO A 127 -10.81 -8.08 8.61
C PRO A 127 -9.69 -7.24 9.26
N GLY A 128 -9.42 -7.46 10.55
CA GLY A 128 -8.38 -6.83 11.33
C GLY A 128 -6.98 -7.44 11.16
N ALA A 129 -6.83 -8.59 10.49
CA ALA A 129 -5.55 -9.28 10.38
C ALA A 129 -4.49 -8.49 9.61
N LEU A 130 -3.25 -8.44 10.11
CA LEU A 130 -2.12 -7.80 9.42
C LEU A 130 -1.64 -8.62 8.21
N LEU A 131 -1.50 -9.94 8.41
CA LEU A 131 -1.25 -10.90 7.34
C LEU A 131 -2.57 -11.55 6.97
N VAL A 132 -2.97 -11.39 5.71
CA VAL A 132 -4.23 -11.91 5.22
C VAL A 132 -4.00 -13.29 4.63
N ARG A 133 -4.90 -14.23 4.90
CA ARG A 133 -5.05 -15.48 4.15
C ARG A 133 -6.52 -15.88 4.19
N HIS A 134 -7.19 -15.78 3.06
CA HIS A 134 -8.60 -16.07 2.91
C HIS A 134 -8.81 -17.01 1.73
N GLU A 135 -9.46 -18.14 1.98
CA GLU A 135 -9.86 -19.09 0.95
C GLU A 135 -11.29 -18.77 0.49
N LEU A 136 -11.45 -18.52 -0.80
CA LEU A 136 -12.74 -18.24 -1.40
C LEU A 136 -13.56 -19.53 -1.60
N PRO A 137 -14.90 -19.42 -1.70
CA PRO A 137 -15.77 -20.56 -1.98
C PRO A 137 -15.44 -21.34 -3.27
N ASP A 138 -14.71 -20.73 -4.20
CA ASP A 138 -14.26 -21.35 -5.46
C ASP A 138 -12.85 -21.97 -5.36
N GLY A 139 -12.29 -22.07 -4.17
CA GLY A 139 -10.97 -22.66 -3.89
C GLY A 139 -9.78 -21.73 -4.17
N ARG A 140 -10.01 -20.48 -4.59
CA ARG A 140 -8.92 -19.50 -4.75
C ARG A 140 -8.49 -18.95 -3.40
N VAL A 141 -7.17 -18.83 -3.19
CA VAL A 141 -6.60 -18.23 -1.98
C VAL A 141 -6.18 -16.78 -2.25
N PHE A 142 -6.64 -15.86 -1.39
CA PHE A 142 -6.16 -14.49 -1.30
C PHE A 142 -5.27 -14.36 -0.08
N ALA A 143 -3.96 -14.18 -0.27
CA ALA A 143 -3.00 -14.11 0.81
C ALA A 143 -2.01 -12.94 0.69
N SER A 144 -1.46 -12.52 1.82
CA SER A 144 -0.27 -11.68 1.88
C SER A 144 0.93 -12.46 1.36
N LEU A 145 1.53 -12.01 0.25
CA LEU A 145 2.61 -12.75 -0.43
C LEU A 145 4.00 -12.21 -0.09
N SER A 146 4.11 -10.95 0.30
CA SER A 146 5.41 -10.33 0.54
C SER A 146 5.31 -9.11 1.44
N VAL A 147 6.44 -8.81 2.07
CA VAL A 147 6.70 -7.57 2.76
C VAL A 147 7.92 -6.91 2.14
N MET A 148 7.86 -5.59 2.00
CA MET A 148 8.97 -4.80 1.50
C MET A 148 9.17 -3.61 2.42
N THR A 149 10.41 -3.43 2.86
CA THR A 149 10.86 -2.25 3.58
C THR A 149 11.62 -1.35 2.63
N VAL A 150 11.41 -0.04 2.75
CA VAL A 150 12.16 0.96 1.97
C VAL A 150 12.60 2.04 2.94
N GLU A 151 13.91 2.29 2.97
CA GLU A 151 14.49 3.40 3.72
C GLU A 151 14.93 4.47 2.73
N LEU A 152 14.53 5.71 3.01
CA LEU A 152 14.89 6.89 2.24
C LEU A 152 15.67 7.82 3.16
N ASP A 153 16.94 8.05 2.86
CA ASP A 153 17.78 8.93 3.65
C ASP A 153 18.58 9.91 2.74
N PRO A 154 19.27 10.90 3.32
CA PRO A 154 20.12 11.81 2.55
C PRO A 154 21.35 11.16 1.88
N GLY A 155 21.68 9.91 2.19
CA GLY A 155 22.71 9.08 1.58
C GLY A 155 22.21 8.20 0.42
N GLY A 156 20.92 7.86 0.36
CA GLY A 156 20.36 7.04 -0.70
C GLY A 156 19.02 6.37 -0.40
N VAL A 157 18.76 5.28 -1.11
CA VAL A 157 17.55 4.44 -0.96
C VAL A 157 18.01 3.00 -0.77
N THR A 158 17.67 2.41 0.37
CA THR A 158 17.82 0.98 0.61
C THR A 158 16.44 0.32 0.61
N TYR A 159 16.41 -0.97 0.28
CA TYR A 159 15.19 -1.75 0.38
C TYR A 159 15.53 -3.17 0.81
N ASP A 160 14.57 -3.78 1.48
CA ASP A 160 14.62 -5.16 1.96
C ASP A 160 13.30 -5.83 1.58
N PHE A 161 13.36 -7.09 1.15
CA PHE A 161 12.20 -7.83 0.65
C PHE A 161 12.12 -9.19 1.30
N THR A 162 10.96 -9.51 1.86
CA THR A 162 10.65 -10.79 2.47
C THR A 162 9.53 -11.45 1.67
N ASP A 163 9.83 -12.62 1.11
CA ASP A 163 8.83 -13.50 0.52
C ASP A 163 8.11 -14.25 1.65
N LEU A 164 6.80 -14.06 1.78
CA LEU A 164 5.99 -14.74 2.78
C LEU A 164 5.51 -16.12 2.31
N THR A 165 5.71 -16.44 1.03
CA THR A 165 5.34 -17.74 0.45
C THR A 165 6.45 -18.79 0.58
N ALA A 166 7.64 -18.37 1.00
CA ALA A 166 8.80 -19.25 1.16
C ALA A 166 8.65 -20.26 2.32
N ASP A 167 7.64 -20.09 3.18
CA ASP A 167 7.26 -21.03 4.22
C ASP A 167 5.87 -21.63 3.90
N PRO A 168 5.81 -22.79 3.21
CA PRO A 168 4.55 -23.37 2.76
C PRO A 168 3.70 -23.96 3.89
N ASP A 169 4.24 -24.04 5.12
CA ASP A 169 3.58 -24.62 6.30
C ASP A 169 2.99 -23.56 7.25
N ARG A 170 2.94 -22.28 6.81
CA ARG A 170 2.44 -21.14 7.60
C ARG A 170 1.06 -20.63 7.17
#